data_AF-A0A4V2YF61-F1
#
_entry.id   AF-A0A4V2YF61-F1
#
_cell.length_a   1.000
_cell.length_b   1.000
_cell.length_c   1.000
_cell.angle_alpha   90.00
_cell.angle_beta   90.00
_cell.angle_gamma   90.00
#
_symmetry.space_group_name_H-M   'P 1'
#
loop_
_entity.id
_entity.type
_entity.pdbx_description
1 polymer ?
#
loop_
_entity_poly.entity_id
_entity_poly.type
_entity_poly.pdbx_seq_one_letter_code
_entity_poly.pdbx_strand_id
1 'polypeptide(L)'
;MPGPGRSPSGKPTEQGPQGQQAALDAYEKDHPNEQARRVDLRRTTFVARVVWTTYWRQGADNEKNDLRLEADHLLAAEGAGLARVPASPDVPRATCESIRSWQTRIYLRDLKPTDQLCVRAADDPWFGRIRIIGVPKSDAEALSFYAHTWIS
;
A
#
# COMPACT_ATOMS: atom_id res chain seq x y z
N MET A 1 35.91 -35.35 17.13
CA MET A 1 35.57 -34.28 16.16
C MET A 1 34.14 -34.50 15.68
N PRO A 2 33.15 -33.72 16.13
CA PRO A 2 31.78 -33.80 15.62
C PRO A 2 31.60 -32.91 14.39
N GLY A 3 30.91 -33.43 13.37
CA GLY A 3 30.69 -32.78 12.07
C GLY A 3 29.71 -31.60 12.08
N PRO A 4 29.64 -30.84 10.97
CA PRO A 4 28.97 -29.54 10.92
C PRO A 4 27.45 -29.67 10.94
N GLY A 5 26.82 -28.81 11.75
CA GLY A 5 25.38 -28.69 11.90
C GLY A 5 24.68 -28.25 10.61
N ARG A 6 23.58 -28.93 10.29
CA ARG A 6 22.60 -28.48 9.31
C ARG A 6 21.94 -27.19 9.81
N SER A 7 22.23 -26.08 9.16
CA SER A 7 21.40 -24.87 9.25
C SER A 7 20.10 -25.11 8.46
N PRO A 8 18.91 -24.95 9.05
CA PRO A 8 17.68 -24.95 8.25
C PRO A 8 17.63 -23.65 7.45
N SER A 9 17.81 -23.75 6.14
CA SER A 9 17.43 -22.70 5.19
C SER A 9 15.91 -22.56 5.21
N GLY A 10 15.39 -21.67 6.06
CA GLY A 10 14.03 -21.20 5.96
C GLY A 10 13.89 -20.40 4.66
N LYS A 11 13.27 -21.00 3.64
CA LYS A 11 12.81 -20.23 2.47
C LYS A 11 11.84 -19.15 2.96
N PRO A 12 11.88 -17.92 2.43
CA PRO A 12 10.80 -16.96 2.65
C PRO A 12 9.52 -17.60 2.12
N THR A 13 8.55 -17.83 3.00
CA THR A 13 7.25 -18.39 2.61
C THR A 13 6.58 -17.36 1.72
N GLU A 14 6.58 -17.60 0.41
CA GLU A 14 5.69 -16.95 -0.53
C GLU A 14 4.27 -17.30 -0.06
N GLN A 15 3.64 -16.37 0.68
CA GLN A 15 2.28 -16.52 1.13
C GLN A 15 1.39 -16.50 -0.12
N GLY A 16 0.96 -17.68 -0.57
CA GLY A 16 -0.06 -17.83 -1.60
C GLY A 16 -1.37 -17.12 -1.21
N PRO A 17 -2.37 -17.08 -2.10
CA PRO A 17 -3.61 -16.32 -1.88
C PRO A 17 -4.31 -16.60 -0.53
N GLN A 18 -4.26 -17.84 -0.04
CA GLN A 18 -4.79 -18.23 1.27
C GLN A 18 -4.02 -17.65 2.46
N GLY A 19 -2.69 -17.55 2.37
CA GLY A 19 -1.87 -16.95 3.43
C GLY A 19 -2.07 -15.44 3.54
N GLN A 20 -2.45 -14.80 2.45
CA GLN A 20 -2.74 -13.38 2.38
C GLN A 20 -4.10 -13.05 3.03
N GLN A 21 -5.12 -13.86 2.76
CA GLN A 21 -6.43 -13.70 3.43
C GLN A 21 -6.30 -13.91 4.93
N ALA A 22 -5.60 -14.96 5.38
CA ALA A 22 -5.39 -15.20 6.81
C ALA A 22 -4.63 -14.06 7.51
N ALA A 23 -3.70 -13.40 6.82
CA ALA A 23 -2.99 -12.23 7.35
C ALA A 23 -3.89 -10.99 7.47
N LEU A 24 -4.80 -10.79 6.52
CA LEU A 24 -5.83 -9.74 6.59
C LEU A 24 -6.81 -10.02 7.74
N ASP A 25 -7.33 -11.25 7.83
CA ASP A 25 -8.29 -11.64 8.87
C ASP A 25 -7.67 -11.49 10.27
N ALA A 26 -6.41 -11.88 10.45
CA ALA A 26 -5.69 -11.69 11.71
C ALA A 26 -5.50 -10.21 12.04
N TYR A 27 -5.15 -9.38 11.05
CA TYR A 27 -4.99 -7.94 11.23
C TYR A 27 -6.30 -7.28 11.69
N GLU A 28 -7.40 -7.55 11.00
CA GLU A 28 -8.71 -6.97 11.31
C GLU A 28 -9.25 -7.43 12.66
N LYS A 29 -8.94 -8.66 13.08
CA LYS A 29 -9.25 -9.15 14.44
C LYS A 29 -8.53 -8.35 15.52
N ASP A 30 -7.26 -7.99 15.29
CA ASP A 30 -6.46 -7.20 16.22
C ASP A 30 -6.78 -5.69 16.14
N HIS A 31 -7.38 -5.24 15.04
CA HIS A 31 -7.74 -3.85 14.78
C HIS A 31 -9.23 -3.75 14.39
N PRO A 32 -10.18 -3.97 15.32
CA PRO A 32 -11.60 -4.07 15.00
C PRO A 32 -12.22 -2.77 14.45
N ASN A 33 -11.54 -1.64 14.62
CA ASN A 33 -11.94 -0.34 14.08
C ASN A 33 -11.22 0.00 12.78
N GLU A 34 -10.55 -0.97 12.16
CA GLU A 34 -9.86 -0.82 10.88
C GLU A 34 -10.31 -1.90 9.89
N GLN A 35 -10.37 -1.55 8.61
CA GLN A 35 -10.48 -2.52 7.51
C GLN A 35 -9.18 -2.51 6.73
N ALA A 36 -8.74 -3.67 6.27
CA ALA A 36 -7.57 -3.82 5.43
C ALA A 36 -7.94 -4.52 4.12
N ARG A 37 -7.48 -3.97 2.99
CA ARG A 37 -7.67 -4.57 1.67
C ARG A 37 -6.35 -4.69 0.95
N ARG A 38 -6.10 -5.85 0.34
CA ARG A 38 -4.96 -6.00 -0.57
C ARG A 38 -5.27 -5.32 -1.91
N VAL A 39 -4.34 -4.50 -2.37
CA VAL A 39 -4.41 -3.84 -3.68
C VAL A 39 -3.13 -4.17 -4.45
N ASP A 40 -3.29 -4.72 -5.66
CA ASP A 40 -2.20 -4.95 -6.62
C ASP A 40 -2.34 -3.93 -7.76
N LEU A 41 -1.72 -2.77 -7.60
CA LEU A 41 -1.80 -1.67 -8.56
C LEU A 41 -0.84 -1.90 -9.72
N ARG A 42 -1.37 -2.10 -10.92
CA ARG A 42 -0.59 -2.35 -12.14
C ARG A 42 -0.56 -1.12 -13.03
N ARG A 43 0.57 -0.92 -13.71
CA ARG A 43 0.64 -0.05 -14.89
C ARG A 43 -0.20 -0.67 -16.01
N THR A 44 -0.84 0.16 -16.80
CA THR A 44 -1.64 -0.30 -17.95
C THR A 44 -1.46 0.70 -19.08
N THR A 45 -1.10 0.17 -20.25
CA THR A 45 -0.59 0.92 -21.41
C THR A 45 -1.63 1.85 -22.06
N PHE A 46 -2.92 1.67 -21.77
CA PHE A 46 -4.02 2.42 -22.40
C PHE A 46 -5.10 2.93 -21.43
N VAL A 47 -5.13 2.42 -20.20
CA VAL A 47 -6.21 2.73 -19.25
C VAL A 47 -5.64 2.60 -17.86
N ALA A 48 -5.16 3.69 -17.25
CA ALA A 48 -4.51 3.61 -15.95
C ALA A 48 -5.44 2.88 -14.96
N ARG A 49 -4.98 1.79 -14.34
CA ARG A 49 -5.72 1.26 -13.20
C ARG A 49 -5.53 2.26 -12.08
N VAL A 50 -6.62 2.91 -11.74
CA VAL A 50 -6.63 3.97 -10.76
C VAL A 50 -7.19 3.45 -9.46
N VAL A 51 -6.74 3.99 -8.33
CA VAL A 51 -7.31 3.64 -7.03
C VAL A 51 -8.10 4.84 -6.52
N TRP A 52 -9.38 4.63 -6.27
CA TRP A 52 -10.17 5.52 -5.42
C TRP A 52 -9.87 5.19 -3.97
N THR A 53 -9.28 6.11 -3.22
CA THR A 53 -8.81 5.87 -1.85
C THR A 53 -9.98 5.72 -0.87
N THR A 54 -11.10 6.41 -1.11
CA THR A 54 -12.34 6.27 -0.33
C THR A 54 -12.90 4.84 -0.31
N TYR A 55 -12.70 4.07 -1.39
CA TYR A 55 -13.28 2.71 -1.53
C TYR A 55 -12.24 1.62 -1.82
N TRP A 56 -10.97 2.00 -1.96
CA TRP A 56 -9.85 1.16 -2.42
C TRP A 56 -10.18 0.30 -3.63
N ARG A 57 -10.96 0.85 -4.56
CA ARG A 57 -11.42 0.15 -5.75
C ARG A 57 -10.56 0.54 -6.94
N GLN A 58 -10.18 -0.46 -7.74
CA GLN A 58 -9.52 -0.22 -9.01
C GLN A 58 -10.54 0.15 -10.09
N GLY A 59 -10.30 1.27 -10.76
CA GLY A 59 -11.10 1.79 -11.86
C GLY A 59 -10.34 1.80 -13.18
N ALA A 60 -11.09 1.90 -14.27
CA ALA A 60 -10.58 2.11 -15.63
C ALA A 60 -10.70 3.57 -16.06
N ASP A 61 -11.17 4.46 -15.19
CA ASP A 61 -11.45 5.85 -15.54
C ASP A 61 -10.34 6.78 -15.06
N ASN A 62 -9.77 7.56 -15.96
CA ASN A 62 -8.64 8.45 -15.70
C ASN A 62 -9.08 9.79 -15.09
N GLU A 63 -10.38 10.11 -15.10
CA GLU A 63 -10.86 11.46 -14.78
C GLU A 63 -11.10 11.70 -13.28
N LYS A 64 -11.12 10.66 -12.45
CA LYS A 64 -11.42 10.79 -11.00
C LYS A 64 -10.57 9.90 -10.11
N ASN A 65 -9.29 9.75 -10.40
CA ASN A 65 -8.43 8.89 -9.59
C ASN A 65 -7.81 9.61 -8.40
N ASP A 66 -7.53 8.90 -7.30
CA ASP A 66 -6.68 9.45 -6.24
C ASP A 66 -5.22 9.02 -6.43
N LEU A 67 -4.99 7.76 -6.85
CA LEU A 67 -3.65 7.21 -7.06
C LEU A 67 -3.50 6.52 -8.42
N ARG A 68 -2.31 6.67 -9.01
CA ARG A 68 -1.89 6.04 -10.26
C ARG A 68 -0.43 5.58 -10.17
N LEU A 69 -0.16 4.38 -10.68
CA LEU A 69 1.21 3.89 -10.82
C LEU A 69 1.76 4.27 -12.21
N GLU A 70 2.88 4.97 -12.21
CA GLU A 70 3.68 5.28 -13.39
C GLU A 70 4.96 4.43 -13.43
N ALA A 71 5.80 4.62 -14.44
CA ALA A 71 6.98 3.79 -14.66
C ALA A 71 7.96 3.76 -13.49
N ASP A 72 8.19 4.91 -12.86
CA ASP A 72 9.20 5.09 -11.82
C ASP A 72 8.63 5.69 -10.51
N HIS A 73 7.33 5.97 -10.46
CA HIS A 73 6.70 6.59 -9.29
C HIS A 73 5.23 6.20 -9.10
N LEU A 74 4.78 6.29 -7.84
CA LEU A 74 3.38 6.38 -7.47
C LEU A 74 2.99 7.86 -7.50
N LEU A 75 1.95 8.19 -8.26
CA LEU A 75 1.40 9.52 -8.42
C LEU A 75 0.06 9.62 -7.68
N ALA A 76 -0.13 10.70 -6.92
CA ALA A 76 -1.44 11.15 -6.46
C ALA A 76 -1.98 12.23 -7.39
N ALA A 77 -3.29 12.19 -7.65
CA ALA A 77 -3.95 13.19 -8.49
C ALA A 77 -4.01 14.57 -7.82
N GLU A 78 -4.49 15.57 -8.56
CA GLU A 78 -4.73 16.92 -8.01
C GLU A 78 -5.71 16.85 -6.83
N GLY A 79 -5.43 17.59 -5.76
CA GLY A 79 -6.18 17.51 -4.49
C GLY A 79 -5.75 16.36 -3.58
N ALA A 80 -5.48 15.18 -4.12
CA ALA A 80 -5.03 14.02 -3.36
C ALA A 80 -3.60 14.20 -2.81
N GLY A 81 -3.15 13.26 -1.98
CA GLY A 81 -1.81 13.37 -1.41
C GLY A 81 -1.27 12.09 -0.80
N LEU A 82 0.06 11.96 -0.86
CA LEU A 82 0.85 10.92 -0.23
C LEU A 82 1.83 11.54 0.75
N ALA A 83 2.06 10.87 1.87
CA ALA A 83 3.10 11.26 2.81
C ALA A 83 3.81 10.03 3.37
N ARG A 84 5.14 10.06 3.36
CA ARG A 84 5.94 9.00 3.95
C ARG A 84 5.88 9.11 5.47
N VAL A 85 5.74 7.97 6.13
CA VAL A 85 5.70 7.87 7.58
C VAL A 85 6.60 6.71 8.04
N PRO A 86 6.97 6.64 9.32
CA PRO A 86 7.80 5.54 9.81
C PRO A 86 7.19 4.16 9.49
N ALA A 87 8.05 3.20 9.14
CA ALA A 87 7.64 1.84 8.80
C ALA A 87 7.17 1.02 10.01
N SER A 88 7.51 1.46 11.23
CA SER A 88 7.05 0.85 12.49
C SER A 88 7.10 1.88 13.63
N PRO A 89 6.15 1.88 14.58
CA PRO A 89 4.96 1.03 14.64
C PRO A 89 3.94 1.37 13.53
N ASP A 90 2.80 0.66 13.51
CA ASP A 90 1.68 1.02 12.66
C ASP A 90 1.20 2.45 12.96
N VAL A 91 1.09 3.25 11.90
CA VAL A 91 0.75 4.67 12.05
C VAL A 91 -0.75 4.82 12.31
N PRO A 92 -1.16 5.50 13.40
CA PRO A 92 -2.57 5.68 13.72
C PRO A 92 -3.21 6.79 12.88
N ARG A 93 -4.55 6.81 12.84
CA ARG A 93 -5.37 7.79 12.13
C ARG A 93 -4.94 9.24 12.39
N ALA A 94 -4.80 9.61 13.65
CA ALA A 94 -4.46 10.96 14.09
C ALA A 94 -3.14 11.46 13.48
N THR A 95 -2.17 10.56 13.25
CA THR A 95 -0.92 10.94 12.59
C THR A 95 -1.18 11.33 11.14
N CYS A 96 -1.94 10.54 10.37
CA CYS A 96 -2.27 10.90 8.99
C CYS A 96 -3.07 12.21 8.90
N GLU A 97 -4.00 12.46 9.82
CA GLU A 97 -4.77 13.72 9.90
C GLU A 97 -3.91 14.94 10.26
N SER A 98 -2.81 14.73 10.98
CA SER A 98 -1.90 15.79 11.40
C SER A 98 -0.95 16.25 10.29
N ILE A 99 -0.79 15.48 9.22
CA ILE A 99 0.18 15.77 8.15
C ILE A 99 -0.21 17.07 7.44
N ARG A 100 0.75 18.00 7.41
CA ARG A 100 0.60 19.32 6.75
C ARG A 100 1.27 19.40 5.39
N SER A 101 2.21 18.50 5.12
CA SER A 101 2.97 18.47 3.87
C SER A 101 2.67 17.18 3.11
N TRP A 102 1.86 17.31 2.07
CA TRP A 102 1.46 16.22 1.20
C TRP A 102 2.21 16.29 -0.13
N GLN A 103 2.66 15.14 -0.61
CA GLN A 103 3.37 14.99 -1.86
C GLN A 103 2.44 14.38 -2.91
N THR A 104 2.58 14.81 -4.15
CA THR A 104 1.84 14.21 -5.28
C THR A 104 2.63 13.07 -5.93
N ARG A 105 3.90 12.88 -5.56
CA ARG A 105 4.79 11.89 -6.18
C ARG A 105 5.68 11.21 -5.14
N ILE A 106 5.74 9.88 -5.18
CA ILE A 106 6.70 9.07 -4.45
C ILE A 106 7.42 8.15 -5.45
N TYR A 107 8.74 8.24 -5.55
CA TYR A 107 9.51 7.38 -6.46
C TYR A 107 9.58 5.94 -5.94
N LEU A 108 9.41 4.98 -6.85
CA LEU A 108 9.43 3.55 -6.51
C LEU A 108 10.79 3.09 -5.98
N ARG A 109 11.88 3.68 -6.48
CA ARG A 109 13.24 3.39 -6.00
C ARG A 109 13.45 3.72 -4.52
N ASP A 110 12.62 4.63 -3.99
CA ASP A 110 12.72 5.05 -2.61
C ASP A 110 11.85 4.17 -1.70
N LEU A 111 10.91 3.40 -2.25
CA LEU A 111 10.01 2.51 -1.51
C LEU A 111 10.63 1.14 -1.27
N LYS A 112 10.26 0.54 -0.12
CA LYS A 112 10.63 -0.83 0.23
C LYS A 112 9.41 -1.59 0.75
N PRO A 113 9.39 -2.94 0.65
CA PRO A 113 8.46 -3.74 1.43
C PRO A 113 8.52 -3.33 2.90
N THR A 114 7.37 -3.30 3.57
CA THR A 114 7.12 -2.82 4.94
C THR A 114 7.03 -1.30 5.13
N ASP A 115 7.41 -0.48 4.14
CA ASP A 115 7.20 0.96 4.21
C ASP A 115 5.72 1.30 4.39
N GLN A 116 5.45 2.38 5.11
CA GLN A 116 4.11 2.92 5.32
C GLN A 116 3.99 4.30 4.69
N LEU A 117 2.84 4.57 4.07
CA LEU A 117 2.45 5.88 3.57
C LEU A 117 1.09 6.26 4.15
N CYS A 118 0.92 7.51 4.55
CA CYS A 118 -0.42 8.08 4.68
C CYS A 118 -0.90 8.53 3.29
N VAL A 119 -2.20 8.40 3.07
CA VAL A 119 -2.89 8.91 1.88
C VAL A 119 -4.06 9.79 2.30
N ARG A 120 -4.39 10.79 1.47
CA ARG A 120 -5.64 11.53 1.53
C ARG A 120 -6.34 11.51 0.18
N ALA A 121 -7.66 11.50 0.18
CA ALA A 121 -8.48 11.68 -1.02
C ALA A 121 -8.42 13.14 -1.53
N ALA A 122 -8.75 13.36 -2.80
CA ALA A 122 -8.79 14.71 -3.37
C ALA A 122 -9.94 15.57 -2.85
N ASP A 123 -11.15 15.02 -2.83
CA ASP A 123 -12.40 15.76 -2.63
C ASP A 123 -13.13 15.43 -1.32
N ASP A 124 -12.54 14.57 -0.48
CA ASP A 124 -13.16 14.08 0.77
C ASP A 124 -12.15 14.23 1.92
N PRO A 125 -12.56 14.58 3.16
CA PRO A 125 -11.70 14.53 4.35
C PRO A 125 -11.23 13.10 4.73
N TRP A 126 -11.26 12.17 3.78
CA TRP A 126 -10.88 10.79 3.93
C TRP A 126 -9.36 10.62 3.97
N PHE A 127 -8.89 9.91 5.00
CA PHE A 127 -7.49 9.54 5.17
C PHE A 127 -7.36 8.03 5.27
N GLY A 128 -6.23 7.52 4.78
CA GLY A 128 -5.90 6.10 4.85
C GLY A 128 -4.42 5.86 5.08
N ARG A 129 -4.09 4.59 5.30
CA ARG A 129 -2.71 4.13 5.40
C ARG A 129 -2.45 3.03 4.40
N ILE A 130 -1.32 3.14 3.71
CA ILE A 130 -0.82 2.15 2.76
C ILE A 130 0.38 1.47 3.40
N ARG A 131 0.39 0.15 3.46
CA ARG A 131 1.57 -0.66 3.82
C ARG A 131 2.07 -1.42 2.60
N ILE A 132 3.28 -1.09 2.17
CA ILE A 132 3.90 -1.69 0.98
C ILE A 132 4.25 -3.15 1.26
N ILE A 133 3.84 -4.05 0.36
CA ILE A 133 4.15 -5.48 0.41
C ILE A 133 5.16 -5.82 -0.68
N GLY A 134 5.00 -5.22 -1.86
CA GLY A 134 5.88 -5.46 -3.01
C GLY A 134 6.02 -4.20 -3.86
N VAL A 135 7.25 -3.89 -4.26
CA VAL A 135 7.59 -2.79 -5.17
C VAL A 135 7.95 -3.41 -6.52
N PRO A 136 7.36 -2.96 -7.63
CA PRO A 136 7.61 -3.56 -8.93
C PRO A 136 9.03 -3.26 -9.41
N LYS A 137 9.71 -4.26 -9.95
CA LYS A 137 11.04 -4.13 -10.55
C LYS A 137 11.00 -4.05 -12.08
N SER A 138 9.83 -4.29 -12.65
CA SER A 138 9.59 -4.28 -14.09
C SER A 138 8.17 -3.82 -14.40
N ASP A 139 7.92 -3.45 -15.65
CA ASP A 139 6.62 -2.97 -16.14
C ASP A 139 5.49 -4.02 -16.03
N ALA A 140 5.85 -5.31 -15.95
CA ALA A 140 4.91 -6.42 -15.83
C ALA A 140 4.46 -6.67 -14.38
N GLU A 141 5.16 -6.08 -13.40
CA GLU A 141 4.88 -6.25 -11.97
C GLU A 141 3.92 -5.19 -11.44
N ALA A 142 3.24 -5.50 -10.34
CA ALA A 142 2.35 -4.59 -9.64
C ALA A 142 3.06 -3.95 -8.44
N LEU A 143 2.65 -2.74 -8.07
CA LEU A 143 2.83 -2.24 -6.71
C LEU A 143 1.77 -2.90 -5.82
N SER A 144 2.20 -3.77 -4.92
CA SER A 144 1.33 -4.51 -4.01
C SER A 144 1.36 -3.88 -2.63
N PHE A 145 0.20 -3.60 -2.07
CA PHE A 145 0.08 -3.01 -0.73
C PHE A 145 -1.20 -3.41 -0.02
N TYR A 146 -1.18 -3.30 1.31
CA TYR A 146 -2.40 -3.28 2.12
C TYR A 146 -2.87 -1.85 2.28
N ALA A 147 -4.14 -1.62 1.98
CA ALA A 147 -4.81 -0.37 2.12
C ALA A 147 -5.71 -0.43 3.36
N HIS A 148 -5.37 0.37 4.36
CA HIS A 148 -6.01 0.39 5.67
C HIS A 148 -6.89 1.62 5.80
N THR A 149 -8.07 1.43 6.38
CA THR A 149 -9.09 2.45 6.58
C THR A 149 -9.62 2.37 7.99
N TRP A 150 -9.83 3.49 8.65
CA TRP A 150 -10.47 3.53 9.96
C TRP A 150 -11.99 3.62 9.81
N ILE A 151 -12.71 2.71 10.46
CA ILE A 151 -14.16 2.77 10.58
C ILE A 151 -14.46 3.66 11.79
N SER A 152 -15.30 4.68 11.59
CA SER A 152 -15.85 5.53 12.65
C SER A 152 -16.96 4.85 13.43
#